data_AF-A0A3G8JQZ5-F1
#
_entry.id   AF-A0A3G8JQZ5-F1
#
_cell.length_a   1.000
_cell.length_b   1.000
_cell.length_c   1.000
_cell.angle_alpha   90.00
_cell.angle_beta   90.00
_cell.angle_gamma   90.00
#
_symmetry.space_group_name_H-M   'P 1'
#
loop_
_entity.id
_entity.type
_entity.pdbx_description
1 polymer ?
#
loop_
_entity_poly.entity_id
_entity_poly.type
_entity_poly.pdbx_seq_one_letter_code
_entity_poly.pdbx_strand_id
1 'polypeptide(L)'
;MTRMTRGVVERADVSQLGSVADSLSPVSDGIGRAADNVHRTIHGLDWTGQARVEALGRADSEKSQMHRVSGAVTNLRTALTNGQSIMSPMVDDLKTSARNLEAANYDVADNWTVTDAYKYGLAEAFAAGDKDEQAQIEELKRQRAEEARNATVRLTRLAQDLEAADTACANAVRGANEEITAMAPIGAGLVGGQAAGDLKAMRAGSMTPEQAARLRAATTLTPQQLEELREGRPAFMS
;
A
#
# COMPACT_ATOMS: atom_id res chain seq x y z
N MET A 1 8.68 -19.86 9.65
CA MET A 1 8.58 -18.39 9.66
C MET A 1 9.98 -17.84 9.63
N THR A 2 10.30 -17.02 8.63
CA THR A 2 11.64 -16.46 8.43
C THR A 2 11.68 -15.12 9.11
N ARG A 3 12.27 -15.10 10.30
CA ARG A 3 12.30 -13.96 11.19
C ARG A 3 13.00 -12.76 10.54
N MET A 4 12.47 -11.55 10.75
CA MET A 4 13.11 -10.32 10.26
C MET A 4 14.55 -10.22 10.80
N THR A 5 15.52 -10.27 9.89
CA THR A 5 16.95 -10.23 10.20
C THR A 5 17.46 -8.81 10.38
N ARG A 6 18.56 -8.64 11.11
CA ARG A 6 19.22 -7.34 11.30
C ARG A 6 19.54 -6.66 9.97
N GLY A 7 20.11 -7.40 9.00
CA GLY A 7 20.44 -6.85 7.68
C GLY A 7 19.22 -6.39 6.86
N VAL A 8 18.02 -6.87 7.17
CA VAL A 8 16.77 -6.36 6.57
C VAL A 8 16.36 -5.06 7.26
N VAL A 9 16.38 -5.03 8.59
CA VAL A 9 15.99 -3.85 9.38
C VAL A 9 16.93 -2.66 9.15
N GLU A 10 18.24 -2.90 9.00
CA GLU A 10 19.20 -1.83 8.68
C GLU A 10 18.88 -1.13 7.35
N ARG A 11 18.39 -1.90 6.36
CA ARG A 11 17.98 -1.39 5.04
C ARG A 11 16.52 -0.93 4.98
N ALA A 12 15.73 -1.21 6.01
CA ALA A 12 14.33 -0.82 6.04
C ALA A 12 14.21 0.70 6.08
N ASP A 13 13.50 1.23 5.09
CA ASP A 13 13.11 2.64 4.98
C ASP A 13 11.59 2.72 4.90
N VAL A 14 10.95 2.72 6.07
CA VAL A 14 9.49 2.79 6.18
C VAL A 14 8.94 4.19 5.88
N SER A 15 9.80 5.21 5.77
CA SER A 15 9.37 6.57 5.40
C SER A 15 8.77 6.64 4.00
N GLN A 16 9.19 5.72 3.12
CA GLN A 16 8.65 5.59 1.76
C GLN A 16 7.16 5.25 1.75
N LEU A 17 6.66 4.51 2.75
CA LEU A 17 5.22 4.23 2.87
C LEU A 17 4.41 5.52 3.04
N GLY A 18 4.92 6.45 3.85
CA GLY A 18 4.34 7.78 4.03
C GLY A 18 4.36 8.60 2.74
N SER A 19 5.51 8.63 2.05
CA SER A 19 5.62 9.35 0.78
C SER A 19 4.67 8.82 -0.30
N VAL A 20 4.51 7.49 -0.39
CA VAL A 20 3.53 6.89 -1.29
C VAL A 20 2.10 7.25 -0.86
N ALA A 21 1.78 7.20 0.44
CA ALA A 21 0.48 7.60 0.95
C ALA A 21 0.14 9.07 0.59
N ASP A 22 1.10 9.99 0.74
CA ASP A 22 0.95 11.39 0.38
C ASP A 22 0.70 11.57 -1.13
N SER A 23 1.38 10.79 -1.97
CA SER A 23 1.20 10.81 -3.43
C SER A 23 -0.20 10.35 -3.88
N LEU A 24 -0.89 9.54 -3.08
CA LEU A 24 -2.23 9.03 -3.38
C LEU A 24 -3.35 10.04 -3.05
N SER A 25 -3.10 10.99 -2.14
CA SER A 25 -4.07 12.02 -1.75
C SER A 25 -4.62 12.84 -2.94
N PRO A 26 -3.79 13.43 -3.82
CA PRO A 26 -4.30 14.16 -4.98
C PRO A 26 -5.04 13.26 -5.99
N VAL A 27 -4.75 11.95 -6.01
CA VAL A 27 -5.42 10.98 -6.88
C VAL A 27 -6.85 10.72 -6.41
N SER A 28 -7.07 10.41 -5.13
CA SER A 28 -8.41 10.21 -4.57
C SER A 28 -9.28 11.46 -4.72
N ASP A 29 -8.70 12.63 -4.45
CA ASP A 29 -9.38 13.93 -4.60
C ASP A 29 -9.72 14.24 -6.05
N GLY A 30 -8.81 13.93 -6.98
CA GLY A 30 -9.00 14.12 -8.41
C GLY A 30 -10.18 13.28 -8.93
N ILE A 31 -10.28 12.02 -8.51
CA ILE A 31 -11.38 11.12 -8.88
C ILE A 31 -12.71 11.65 -8.36
N GLY A 32 -12.78 12.06 -7.08
CA GLY A 32 -14.00 12.61 -6.50
C GLY A 32 -14.46 13.89 -7.20
N ARG A 33 -13.54 14.83 -7.46
CA ARG A 33 -13.84 16.06 -8.21
C ARG A 33 -14.32 15.79 -9.63
N ALA A 34 -13.70 14.84 -10.33
CA ALA A 34 -14.10 14.46 -11.68
C ALA A 34 -15.52 13.86 -11.69
N ALA A 35 -15.83 12.99 -10.73
CA ALA A 35 -17.15 12.38 -10.56
C ALA A 35 -18.23 13.45 -10.36
N ASP A 36 -17.98 14.40 -9.46
CA ASP A 36 -18.91 15.48 -9.18
C ASP A 36 -19.07 16.45 -10.36
N ASN A 37 -18.00 16.66 -11.13
CA ASN A 37 -18.05 17.51 -12.31
C ASN A 37 -18.91 16.88 -13.42
N VAL A 38 -18.65 15.63 -13.79
CA VAL A 38 -19.42 14.90 -14.82
C VAL A 38 -20.90 14.89 -14.46
N HIS A 39 -21.23 14.52 -13.21
CA HIS A 39 -22.61 14.53 -12.72
C HIS A 39 -23.23 15.92 -12.82
N ARG A 40 -22.57 16.98 -12.33
CA ARG A 40 -23.10 18.35 -12.37
C ARG A 40 -23.30 18.83 -13.81
N THR A 41 -22.38 18.53 -14.71
CA THR A 41 -22.48 18.91 -16.12
C THR A 41 -23.69 18.26 -16.77
N ILE A 42 -23.91 16.96 -16.59
CA ILE A 42 -25.04 16.23 -17.22
C ILE A 42 -26.38 16.71 -16.63
N HIS A 43 -26.46 16.91 -15.31
CA HIS A 43 -27.67 17.43 -14.65
C HIS A 43 -27.99 18.90 -15.02
N GLY A 44 -26.98 19.68 -15.40
CA GLY A 44 -27.12 21.10 -15.75
C GLY A 44 -27.52 21.36 -17.21
N LEU A 45 -27.65 20.34 -18.05
CA LEU A 45 -28.09 20.50 -19.44
C LEU A 45 -29.61 20.69 -19.51
N ASP A 46 -30.04 21.73 -20.22
CA ASP A 46 -31.44 22.04 -20.46
C ASP A 46 -31.96 21.25 -21.68
N TRP A 47 -32.15 19.95 -21.47
CA TRP A 47 -32.68 18.99 -22.45
C TRP A 47 -33.75 18.11 -21.80
N THR A 48 -34.67 17.55 -22.60
CA THR A 48 -35.86 16.83 -22.12
C THR A 48 -36.06 15.50 -22.85
N GLY A 49 -37.01 14.67 -22.39
CA GLY A 49 -37.33 13.37 -22.98
C GLY A 49 -36.63 12.18 -22.33
N GLN A 50 -36.86 10.98 -22.86
CA GLN A 50 -36.37 9.71 -22.30
C GLN A 50 -34.83 9.63 -22.26
N ALA A 51 -34.16 10.15 -23.30
CA ALA A 51 -32.69 10.20 -23.38
C ALA A 51 -32.07 10.97 -22.19
N ARG A 52 -32.74 12.02 -21.70
CA ARG A 52 -32.32 12.73 -20.49
C ARG A 52 -32.38 11.81 -19.28
N VAL A 53 -33.48 11.09 -19.07
CA VAL A 53 -33.68 10.22 -17.90
C VAL A 53 -32.57 9.16 -17.84
N GLU A 54 -32.27 8.52 -18.98
CA GLU A 54 -31.21 7.52 -19.09
C GLU A 54 -29.82 8.11 -18.83
N ALA A 55 -29.54 9.30 -19.39
CA ALA A 55 -28.27 9.98 -19.16
C ALA A 55 -28.06 10.39 -17.69
N LEU A 56 -29.11 10.85 -16.99
CA LEU A 56 -29.06 11.16 -15.56
C LEU A 56 -28.80 9.89 -14.74
N GLY A 57 -29.55 8.81 -14.98
CA GLY A 57 -29.34 7.55 -14.26
C GLY A 57 -27.95 6.95 -14.50
N ARG A 58 -27.38 7.15 -15.70
CA ARG A 58 -26.00 6.78 -16.00
C ARG A 58 -24.99 7.67 -15.28
N ALA A 59 -25.21 8.98 -15.22
CA ALA A 59 -24.37 9.91 -14.47
C ALA A 59 -24.35 9.60 -12.96
N ASP A 60 -25.50 9.25 -12.37
CA ASP A 60 -25.62 8.79 -10.99
C ASP A 60 -24.80 7.51 -10.74
N SER A 61 -24.94 6.54 -11.65
CA SER A 61 -24.22 5.27 -11.58
C SER A 61 -22.69 5.45 -11.69
N GLU A 62 -22.24 6.27 -12.63
CA GLU A 62 -20.82 6.58 -12.85
C GLU A 62 -20.23 7.34 -11.65
N LYS A 63 -20.95 8.33 -11.12
CA LYS A 63 -20.58 9.03 -9.89
C LYS A 63 -20.42 8.06 -8.72
N SER A 64 -21.37 7.15 -8.52
CA SER A 64 -21.30 6.14 -7.46
C SER A 64 -20.05 5.25 -7.61
N GLN A 65 -19.76 4.76 -8.83
CA GLN A 65 -18.59 3.94 -9.10
C GLN A 65 -17.28 4.68 -8.85
N MET A 66 -17.15 5.92 -9.33
CA MET A 66 -15.95 6.73 -9.13
C MET A 66 -15.71 7.06 -7.65
N HIS A 67 -16.76 7.38 -6.88
CA HIS A 67 -16.65 7.58 -5.44
C HIS A 67 -16.22 6.32 -4.70
N ARG A 68 -16.66 5.13 -5.14
CA ARG A 68 -16.16 3.86 -4.59
C ARG A 68 -14.66 3.67 -4.85
N VAL A 69 -14.18 3.98 -6.06
CA VAL A 69 -12.73 3.92 -6.39
C VAL A 69 -11.94 4.91 -5.53
N SER A 70 -12.42 6.16 -5.38
CA SER A 70 -11.80 7.15 -4.50
C SER A 70 -11.73 6.66 -3.04
N GLY A 71 -12.78 5.99 -2.57
CA GLY A 71 -12.82 5.33 -1.26
C GLY A 71 -11.74 4.26 -1.11
N ALA A 72 -11.56 3.36 -2.09
CA ALA A 72 -10.53 2.33 -2.01
C ALA A 72 -9.10 2.90 -2.11
N VAL A 73 -8.87 3.96 -2.89
CA VAL A 73 -7.58 4.69 -2.86
C VAL A 73 -7.33 5.32 -1.48
N THR A 74 -8.38 5.82 -0.82
CA THR A 74 -8.31 6.33 0.55
C THR A 74 -7.99 5.21 1.56
N ASN A 75 -8.56 4.02 1.38
CA ASN A 75 -8.23 2.85 2.18
C ASN A 75 -6.76 2.44 2.02
N LEU A 76 -6.25 2.42 0.77
CA LEU A 76 -4.84 2.14 0.48
C LEU A 76 -3.92 3.14 1.18
N ARG A 77 -4.21 4.43 1.05
CA ARG A 77 -3.47 5.50 1.75
C ARG A 77 -3.45 5.26 3.26
N THR A 78 -4.60 4.96 3.85
CA THR A 78 -4.73 4.70 5.30
C THR A 78 -3.89 3.52 5.74
N ALA A 79 -3.88 2.42 4.96
CA ALA A 79 -3.05 1.25 5.23
C ALA A 79 -1.55 1.60 5.26
N LEU A 80 -1.09 2.39 4.27
CA LEU A 80 0.31 2.82 4.17
C LEU A 80 0.71 3.76 5.32
N THR A 81 -0.12 4.75 5.65
CA THR A 81 0.13 5.67 6.77
C THR A 81 0.18 4.93 8.11
N ASN A 82 -0.72 3.99 8.33
CA ASN A 82 -0.73 3.16 9.55
C ASN A 82 0.50 2.24 9.61
N GLY A 83 0.85 1.61 8.48
CA GLY A 83 2.06 0.79 8.38
C GLY A 83 3.32 1.58 8.75
N GLN A 84 3.48 2.78 8.19
CA GLN A 84 4.58 3.67 8.54
C GLN A 84 4.60 4.00 10.04
N SER A 85 3.47 4.47 10.59
CA SER A 85 3.42 4.98 11.97
C SER A 85 3.68 3.89 13.01
N ILE A 86 3.27 2.65 12.73
CA ILE A 86 3.51 1.49 13.60
C ILE A 86 4.96 1.00 13.47
N MET A 87 5.47 0.84 12.24
CA MET A 87 6.76 0.19 12.01
C MET A 87 7.96 1.10 12.25
N SER A 88 7.84 2.42 12.04
CA SER A 88 8.95 3.37 12.24
C SER A 88 9.59 3.29 13.63
N PRO A 89 8.83 3.41 14.74
CA PRO A 89 9.44 3.33 16.07
C PRO A 89 10.07 1.96 16.36
N MET A 90 9.53 0.88 15.80
CA MET A 90 10.09 -0.47 15.97
C MET A 90 11.44 -0.62 15.26
N VAL A 91 11.53 -0.14 14.02
CA VAL A 91 12.78 -0.11 13.24
C VAL A 91 13.83 0.74 13.95
N ASP A 92 13.44 1.92 14.44
CA ASP A 92 14.35 2.83 15.14
C ASP A 92 14.84 2.24 16.48
N ASP A 93 13.97 1.59 17.25
CA ASP A 93 14.36 0.92 18.50
C ASP A 93 15.29 -0.26 18.24
N LEU A 94 15.02 -1.11 17.23
CA LEU A 94 15.93 -2.19 16.86
C LEU A 94 17.33 -1.67 16.50
N LYS A 95 17.40 -0.63 15.64
CA LYS A 95 18.67 -0.01 15.23
C LYS A 95 19.40 0.61 16.41
N THR A 96 18.69 1.38 17.24
CA THR A 96 19.27 2.10 18.38
C THR A 96 19.71 1.14 19.47
N SER A 97 18.88 0.16 19.82
CA SER A 97 19.22 -0.87 20.81
C SER A 97 20.43 -1.70 20.38
N ALA A 98 20.53 -2.10 19.11
CA ALA A 98 21.70 -2.82 18.61
C ALA A 98 22.98 -1.98 18.74
N ARG A 99 22.96 -0.72 18.28
CA ARG A 99 24.11 0.19 18.38
C ARG A 99 24.53 0.45 19.82
N ASN A 100 23.58 0.60 20.74
CA ASN A 100 23.87 0.81 22.16
C ASN A 100 24.52 -0.43 22.80
N LEU A 101 24.08 -1.63 22.44
CA LEU A 101 24.71 -2.88 22.87
C LEU A 101 26.13 -3.01 22.33
N GLU A 102 26.33 -2.69 21.05
CA GLU A 102 27.66 -2.69 20.43
C GLU A 102 28.62 -1.70 21.09
N ALA A 103 28.14 -0.49 21.41
CA ALA A 103 28.90 0.49 22.17
C ALA A 103 29.24 0.01 23.60
N ALA A 104 28.44 -0.89 24.16
CA ALA A 104 28.64 -1.52 25.46
C ALA A 104 29.46 -2.83 25.41
N ASN A 105 30.18 -3.08 24.30
CA ASN A 105 30.98 -4.29 24.06
C ASN A 105 30.17 -5.60 24.03
N TYR A 106 28.96 -5.56 23.48
CA TYR A 106 28.24 -6.75 23.04
C TYR A 106 28.34 -6.90 21.52
N ASP A 107 28.27 -8.12 21.02
CA ASP A 107 28.06 -8.41 19.61
C ASP A 107 26.60 -8.79 19.36
N VAL A 108 26.00 -8.24 18.30
CA VAL A 108 24.59 -8.46 17.94
C VAL A 108 24.53 -9.13 16.58
N ALA A 109 24.27 -10.44 16.57
CA ALA A 109 24.19 -11.24 15.36
C ALA A 109 22.95 -10.91 14.51
N ASP A 110 22.95 -11.38 13.26
CA ASP A 110 21.88 -11.09 12.28
C ASP A 110 20.50 -11.62 12.68
N ASN A 111 20.46 -12.68 13.49
CA ASN A 111 19.24 -13.25 14.08
C ASN A 111 18.84 -12.58 15.42
N TRP A 112 19.48 -11.45 15.76
CA TRP A 112 19.31 -10.71 17.02
C TRP A 112 19.79 -11.43 18.28
N THR A 113 20.62 -12.47 18.15
CA THR A 113 21.34 -13.04 19.30
C THR A 113 22.40 -12.04 19.76
N VAL A 114 22.40 -11.73 21.05
CA VAL A 114 23.37 -10.85 21.68
C VAL A 114 24.37 -11.71 22.45
N THR A 115 25.66 -11.48 22.21
CA THR A 115 26.75 -12.16 22.92
C THR A 115 27.68 -11.14 23.56
N ASP A 116 28.24 -11.48 24.71
CA ASP A 116 29.20 -10.61 25.35
C ASP A 116 30.55 -10.66 24.63
N ALA A 117 31.07 -9.49 24.24
CA ALA A 117 32.34 -9.32 23.57
C ALA A 117 33.41 -8.67 24.47
N TYR A 118 33.12 -8.48 25.76
CA TYR A 118 34.05 -7.91 26.73
C TYR A 118 35.33 -8.75 26.85
N LYS A 119 36.48 -8.06 26.95
CA LYS A 119 37.81 -8.68 26.96
C LYS A 119 38.23 -9.14 28.36
N TYR A 120 37.56 -10.17 28.88
CA TYR A 120 37.80 -10.69 30.22
C TYR A 120 39.24 -11.11 30.50
N GLY A 121 39.94 -11.71 29.54
CA GLY A 121 41.34 -12.12 29.74
C GLY A 121 42.29 -10.98 30.09
N LEU A 122 42.01 -9.74 29.62
CA LEU A 122 42.78 -8.57 30.04
C LEU A 122 42.45 -8.19 31.49
N ALA A 123 41.16 -8.13 31.83
CA ALA A 123 40.70 -7.79 33.17
C ALA A 123 41.24 -8.77 34.22
N GLU A 124 41.18 -10.07 33.94
CA GLU A 124 41.71 -11.12 34.80
C GLU A 124 43.22 -11.03 35.00
N ALA A 125 43.97 -10.63 33.96
CA ALA A 125 45.41 -10.43 34.06
C ALA A 125 45.78 -9.25 34.97
N PHE A 126 44.98 -8.17 34.98
CA PHE A 126 45.17 -7.05 35.89
C PHE A 126 44.80 -7.40 37.34
N ALA A 127 43.77 -8.22 37.54
CA ALA A 127 43.34 -8.70 38.86
C ALA A 127 44.19 -9.87 39.41
N ALA A 128 45.33 -10.19 38.80
CA ALA A 128 46.12 -11.35 39.16
C ALA A 128 46.68 -11.22 40.59
N GLY A 129 46.25 -12.13 41.47
CA GLY A 129 46.70 -12.16 42.87
C GLY A 129 45.80 -11.38 43.85
N ASP A 130 44.82 -10.64 43.34
CA ASP A 130 43.79 -9.98 44.15
C ASP A 130 42.46 -10.77 44.07
N LYS A 131 42.06 -11.37 45.20
CA LYS A 131 40.84 -12.19 45.26
C LYS A 131 39.56 -11.37 45.15
N ASP A 132 39.57 -10.13 45.62
CA ASP A 132 38.38 -9.28 45.61
C ASP A 132 38.13 -8.76 44.20
N GLU A 133 39.18 -8.36 43.48
CA GLU A 133 39.06 -7.98 42.06
C GLU A 133 38.64 -9.15 41.17
N GLN A 134 39.16 -10.36 41.43
CA GLN A 134 38.72 -11.57 40.73
C GLN A 134 37.24 -11.88 40.96
N ALA A 135 36.76 -11.74 42.20
CA ALA A 135 35.35 -11.94 42.52
C ALA A 135 34.45 -10.90 41.81
N GLN A 136 34.89 -9.65 41.69
CA GLN A 136 34.19 -8.61 40.94
C GLN A 136 34.10 -8.93 39.44
N ILE A 137 35.16 -9.49 38.85
CA ILE A 137 35.15 -9.91 37.44
C ILE A 137 34.15 -11.05 37.20
N GLU A 138 34.09 -12.04 38.09
CA GLU A 138 33.11 -13.13 37.98
C GLU A 138 31.67 -12.63 38.13
N GLU A 139 31.43 -11.67 39.03
CA GLU A 139 30.13 -11.02 39.15
C GLU A 139 29.78 -10.23 37.87
N LEU A 140 30.75 -9.50 37.31
CA LEU A 140 30.57 -8.78 36.04
C LEU A 140 30.23 -9.74 34.88
N LYS A 141 30.91 -10.89 34.78
CA LYS A 141 30.58 -11.94 33.80
C LYS A 141 29.13 -12.40 33.94
N ARG A 142 28.69 -12.66 35.17
CA ARG A 142 27.32 -13.10 35.45
C ARG A 142 26.30 -12.03 35.04
N GLN A 143 26.53 -10.78 35.43
CA GLN A 143 25.63 -9.67 35.11
C GLN A 143 25.52 -9.45 33.59
N ARG A 144 26.67 -9.43 32.89
CA ARG A 144 26.69 -9.22 31.44
C ARG A 144 26.12 -10.38 30.66
N ALA A 145 26.32 -11.62 31.11
CA ALA A 145 25.67 -12.79 30.52
C ALA A 145 24.14 -12.71 30.63
N GLU A 146 23.62 -12.22 31.77
CA GLU A 146 22.19 -12.04 31.99
C GLU A 146 21.63 -10.89 31.14
N GLU A 147 22.36 -9.77 31.04
CA GLU A 147 22.00 -8.66 30.16
C GLU A 147 21.94 -9.11 28.69
N ALA A 148 22.92 -9.87 28.20
CA ALA A 148 22.93 -10.41 26.84
C ALA A 148 21.71 -11.33 26.57
N ARG A 149 21.33 -12.18 27.54
CA ARG A 149 20.11 -13.02 27.43
C ARG A 149 18.86 -12.17 27.34
N ASN A 150 18.70 -11.20 28.24
CA ASN A 150 17.54 -10.32 28.27
C ASN A 150 17.43 -9.45 27.01
N ALA A 151 18.56 -8.93 26.54
CA ALA A 151 18.64 -8.19 25.28
C ALA A 151 18.28 -9.08 24.08
N THR A 152 18.77 -10.33 24.04
CA THR A 152 18.40 -11.30 23.00
C THR A 152 16.89 -11.52 22.95
N VAL A 153 16.24 -11.75 24.10
CA VAL A 153 14.79 -11.94 24.17
C VAL A 153 14.05 -10.69 23.70
N ARG A 154 14.46 -9.50 24.17
CA ARG A 154 13.82 -8.23 23.83
C ARG A 154 13.89 -7.94 22.33
N LEU A 155 15.09 -7.94 21.76
CA LEU A 155 15.29 -7.70 20.32
C LEU A 155 14.59 -8.76 19.49
N THR A 156 14.55 -10.00 20.00
CA THR A 156 13.87 -11.08 19.32
C THR A 156 12.38 -10.86 19.17
N ARG A 157 11.75 -10.49 20.27
CA ARG A 157 10.33 -10.18 20.30
C ARG A 157 10.01 -8.97 19.43
N LEU A 158 10.80 -7.91 19.54
CA LEU A 158 10.58 -6.70 18.75
C LEU A 158 10.68 -6.97 17.23
N ALA A 159 11.64 -7.80 16.81
CA ALA A 159 11.74 -8.22 15.41
C ALA A 159 10.53 -9.05 14.94
N GLN A 160 9.93 -9.86 15.82
CA GLN A 160 8.70 -10.61 15.52
C GLN A 160 7.48 -9.68 15.45
N ASP A 161 7.39 -8.71 16.35
CA ASP A 161 6.32 -7.70 16.35
C ASP A 161 6.38 -6.86 15.06
N LEU A 162 7.59 -6.50 14.61
CA LEU A 162 7.80 -5.82 13.33
C LEU A 162 7.39 -6.69 12.13
N GLU A 163 7.74 -7.98 12.11
CA GLU A 163 7.32 -8.91 11.05
C GLU A 163 5.78 -9.04 10.98
N ALA A 164 5.12 -9.06 12.13
CA ALA A 164 3.66 -9.08 12.21
C ALA A 164 3.04 -7.77 11.67
N ALA A 165 3.63 -6.61 12.02
CA ALA A 165 3.20 -5.31 11.53
C ALA A 165 3.38 -5.18 10.00
N ASP A 166 4.52 -5.63 9.47
CA ASP A 166 4.78 -5.65 8.02
C ASP A 166 3.77 -6.54 7.29
N THR A 167 3.53 -7.74 7.80
CA THR A 167 2.52 -8.67 7.23
C THR A 167 1.12 -8.06 7.24
N ALA A 168 0.72 -7.41 8.33
CA ALA A 168 -0.58 -6.74 8.44
C ALA A 168 -0.70 -5.59 7.43
N CYS A 169 0.35 -4.76 7.30
CA CYS A 169 0.40 -3.69 6.31
C CYS A 169 0.29 -4.24 4.88
N ALA A 170 1.08 -5.27 4.55
CA ALA A 170 1.05 -5.90 3.23
C ALA A 170 -0.32 -6.49 2.88
N ASN A 171 -1.00 -7.10 3.84
CA ASN A 171 -2.36 -7.62 3.65
C ASN A 171 -3.38 -6.49 3.44
N ALA A 172 -3.28 -5.40 4.21
CA ALA A 172 -4.16 -4.25 4.04
C ALA A 172 -3.97 -3.56 2.67
N VAL A 173 -2.72 -3.40 2.23
CA VAL A 173 -2.39 -2.90 0.88
C VAL A 173 -2.94 -3.82 -0.20
N ARG A 174 -2.78 -5.14 -0.07
CA ARG A 174 -3.32 -6.12 -1.02
C ARG A 174 -4.84 -6.03 -1.12
N GLY A 175 -5.53 -6.00 0.02
CA GLY A 175 -7.00 -5.87 0.06
C GLY A 175 -7.49 -4.59 -0.61
N ALA A 176 -6.86 -3.45 -0.33
CA ALA A 176 -7.21 -2.20 -1.00
C ALA A 176 -6.95 -2.25 -2.52
N ASN A 177 -5.89 -2.91 -2.97
CA ASN A 177 -5.61 -3.06 -4.40
C ASN A 177 -6.58 -4.02 -5.10
N GLU A 178 -7.03 -5.08 -4.41
CA GLU A 178 -8.08 -5.99 -4.88
C GLU A 178 -9.42 -5.25 -5.03
N GLU A 179 -9.78 -4.40 -4.06
CA GLU A 179 -10.96 -3.52 -4.15
C GLU A 179 -10.87 -2.59 -5.37
N ILE A 180 -9.74 -1.92 -5.56
CA ILE A 180 -9.51 -1.04 -6.72
C ILE A 180 -9.67 -1.84 -8.03
N THR A 181 -9.06 -3.02 -8.12
CA THR A 181 -9.09 -3.86 -9.32
C THR A 181 -10.49 -4.39 -9.63
N ALA A 182 -11.24 -4.81 -8.59
CA ALA A 182 -12.62 -5.27 -8.73
C ALA A 182 -13.57 -4.13 -9.17
N MET A 183 -13.26 -2.89 -8.80
CA MET A 183 -14.05 -1.69 -9.14
C MET A 183 -13.61 -0.99 -10.42
N ALA A 184 -12.47 -1.39 -10.98
CA ALA A 184 -12.01 -1.00 -12.31
C ALA A 184 -12.23 -2.13 -13.34
N PRO A 185 -13.46 -2.68 -13.52
CA PRO A 185 -13.66 -3.62 -14.59
C PRO A 185 -13.43 -2.92 -15.93
N ILE A 186 -12.83 -3.65 -16.87
CA ILE A 186 -12.63 -3.32 -18.29
C ILE A 186 -13.95 -2.87 -18.98
N GLY A 187 -15.10 -3.07 -18.31
CA GLY A 187 -16.44 -2.63 -18.68
C GLY A 187 -16.88 -1.24 -18.21
N ALA A 188 -16.00 -0.36 -17.71
CA ALA A 188 -16.29 1.09 -17.59
C ALA A 188 -16.32 1.75 -18.99
N GLY A 189 -17.06 1.14 -19.91
CA GLY A 189 -17.00 1.31 -21.35
C GLY A 189 -17.55 2.63 -21.89
N LEU A 190 -17.27 3.75 -21.23
CA LEU A 190 -17.46 5.11 -21.73
C LEU A 190 -16.58 6.11 -20.94
N VAL A 191 -15.30 5.80 -20.76
CA VAL A 191 -14.33 6.86 -20.42
C VAL A 191 -14.31 7.83 -21.61
N GLY A 192 -14.77 9.06 -21.42
CA GLY A 192 -14.95 10.09 -22.47
C GLY A 192 -13.70 10.47 -23.30
N GLY A 193 -12.56 9.81 -23.09
CA GLY A 193 -11.36 9.88 -23.94
C GLY A 193 -10.97 8.59 -24.65
N GLN A 194 -11.45 7.41 -24.22
CA GLN A 194 -11.07 6.12 -24.81
C GLN A 194 -11.80 5.83 -26.13
N ALA A 195 -13.01 6.34 -26.34
CA ALA A 195 -13.72 6.21 -27.62
C ALA A 195 -12.95 6.86 -28.78
N ALA A 196 -12.26 7.98 -28.53
CA ALA A 196 -11.42 8.64 -29.54
C ALA A 196 -10.15 7.84 -29.86
N GLY A 197 -9.57 7.17 -28.85
CA GLY A 197 -8.43 6.26 -29.02
C GLY A 197 -8.79 5.00 -29.79
N ASP A 198 -9.93 4.39 -29.48
CA ASP A 198 -10.45 3.20 -30.16
C ASP A 198 -10.84 3.53 -31.62
N LEU A 199 -11.42 4.71 -31.91
CA LEU A 199 -11.65 5.20 -33.27
C LEU A 199 -10.35 5.44 -34.05
N LYS A 200 -9.30 5.93 -33.38
CA LYS A 200 -7.99 6.16 -33.99
C LYS A 200 -7.29 4.84 -34.31
N ALA A 201 -7.36 3.84 -33.42
CA ALA A 201 -6.84 2.50 -33.64
C ALA A 201 -7.59 1.76 -34.77
N MET A 202 -8.90 1.95 -34.88
CA MET A 202 -9.70 1.45 -36.00
C MET A 202 -9.26 2.08 -37.33
N ARG A 203 -9.09 3.40 -37.39
CA ARG A 203 -8.62 4.11 -38.60
C ARG A 203 -7.18 3.75 -38.98
N ALA A 204 -6.35 3.38 -38.01
CA ALA A 204 -4.98 2.95 -38.22
C ALA A 204 -4.84 1.44 -38.50
N GLY A 205 -5.93 0.66 -38.44
CA GLY A 205 -5.90 -0.79 -38.66
C GLY A 205 -5.19 -1.60 -37.56
N SER A 206 -4.96 -1.00 -36.38
CA SER A 206 -4.16 -1.56 -35.29
C SER A 206 -4.99 -1.94 -34.05
N MET A 207 -6.26 -2.27 -34.27
CA MET A 207 -7.23 -2.47 -33.19
C MET A 207 -7.00 -3.81 -32.46
N THR A 208 -6.95 -3.79 -31.12
CA THR A 208 -6.85 -5.03 -30.32
C THR A 208 -8.22 -5.73 -30.18
N PRO A 209 -8.26 -7.03 -29.83
CA PRO A 209 -9.52 -7.77 -29.63
C PRO A 209 -10.45 -7.13 -28.59
N GLU A 210 -9.91 -6.57 -27.51
CA GLU A 210 -10.64 -5.90 -26.45
C GLU A 210 -11.24 -4.57 -26.94
N GLN A 211 -10.52 -3.83 -27.80
CA GLN A 211 -11.01 -2.62 -28.46
C GLN A 211 -12.16 -2.94 -29.44
N ALA A 212 -12.04 -4.03 -30.18
CA ALA A 212 -13.06 -4.47 -31.13
C ALA A 212 -14.36 -4.91 -30.42
N ALA A 213 -14.25 -5.58 -29.26
CA ALA A 213 -15.42 -5.97 -28.46
C ALA A 213 -16.15 -4.74 -27.90
N ARG A 214 -15.42 -3.74 -27.41
CA ARG A 214 -15.99 -2.46 -26.94
C ARG A 214 -16.65 -1.66 -28.07
N LEU A 215 -16.00 -1.57 -29.22
CA LEU A 215 -16.55 -0.84 -30.37
C LEU A 215 -17.82 -1.50 -30.90
N ARG A 216 -17.88 -2.83 -30.97
CA ARG A 216 -19.10 -3.56 -31.36
C ARG A 216 -20.25 -3.29 -30.40
N ALA A 217 -20.01 -3.37 -29.09
CA ALA A 217 -21.01 -3.05 -28.07
C ALA A 217 -21.53 -1.61 -28.18
N ALA A 218 -20.71 -0.68 -28.69
CA ALA A 218 -21.07 0.73 -28.87
C ALA A 218 -21.67 1.09 -30.25
N THR A 219 -21.59 0.23 -31.27
CA THR A 219 -21.93 0.57 -32.67
C THR A 219 -23.01 -0.30 -33.32
N THR A 220 -23.50 -1.34 -32.65
CA THR A 220 -24.62 -2.16 -33.14
C THR A 220 -25.98 -1.54 -32.79
N LEU A 221 -26.23 -0.32 -33.28
CA LEU A 221 -27.58 0.21 -33.44
C LEU A 221 -27.92 0.15 -34.93
N THR A 222 -28.99 -0.55 -35.28
CA THR A 222 -29.48 -0.61 -36.66
C THR A 222 -29.95 0.78 -37.12
N PRO A 223 -29.98 1.07 -38.43
CA PRO A 223 -30.47 2.35 -38.96
C PRO A 223 -31.88 2.70 -38.47
N GLN A 224 -32.70 1.68 -38.20
CA GLN A 224 -34.06 1.82 -37.71
C GLN A 224 -34.11 2.25 -36.24
N GLN A 225 -33.23 1.69 -35.40
CA GLN A 225 -33.06 2.10 -33.99
C GLN A 225 -32.49 3.52 -33.86
N LEU A 226 -31.65 3.95 -34.81
CA LEU A 226 -31.15 5.32 -34.87
C LEU A 226 -32.27 6.34 -35.19
N GLU A 227 -33.21 5.98 -36.06
CA GLU A 227 -34.36 6.83 -36.39
C GLU A 227 -35.39 6.85 -35.25
N GLU A 228 -35.63 5.71 -34.60
CA GLU A 228 -36.51 5.62 -33.42
C GLU A 228 -36.01 6.51 -32.27
N LEU A 229 -34.69 6.53 -32.02
CA LEU A 229 -34.08 7.44 -31.04
C LEU A 229 -34.21 8.91 -31.45
N ARG A 230 -34.12 9.21 -32.75
CA ARG A 230 -34.28 10.57 -33.31
C ARG A 230 -35.69 11.11 -33.14
N GLU A 231 -36.68 10.21 -33.20
CA GLU A 231 -38.10 10.51 -32.98
C GLU A 231 -38.52 10.41 -31.50
N GLY A 232 -37.59 10.12 -30.58
CA GLY A 232 -37.86 10.03 -29.14
C GLY A 232 -38.61 8.75 -28.71
N ARG A 233 -38.53 7.68 -29.52
CA ARG A 233 -39.10 6.36 -29.25
C ARG A 233 -38.04 5.39 -28.71
N PRO A 234 -38.42 4.40 -27.87
CA PRO A 234 -37.47 3.45 -27.30
C PRO A 234 -36.92 2.50 -28.36
N ALA A 235 -35.60 2.45 -28.51
CA ALA A 235 -34.89 1.44 -29.30
C ALA A 235 -34.50 0.28 -28.39
N PHE A 236 -35.15 -0.88 -28.52
CA PHE A 236 -34.81 -2.05 -27.73
C PHE A 236 -33.59 -2.78 -28.33
N MET A 237 -32.56 -2.97 -27.51
CA MET A 237 -31.40 -3.82 -27.83
C MET A 237 -31.76 -5.28 -27.50
N SER A 238 -31.63 -6.18 -28.48
CA SER A 238 -31.74 -7.64 -28.29
C SER A 238 -30.38 -8.27 -28.00
#